data_AF-A0A6J4NUT5-F1
#
_entry.id   AF-A0A6J4NUT5-F1
#
_cell.length_a   1.000
_cell.length_b   1.000
_cell.length_c   1.000
_cell.angle_alpha   90.00
_cell.angle_beta   90.00
_cell.angle_gamma   90.00
#
_symmetry.space_group_name_H-M   'P 1'
#
loop_
_entity.id
_entity.type
_entity.pdbx_description
1 polymer ?
#
loop_
_entity_poly.entity_id
_entity_poly.type
_entity_poly.pdbx_seq_one_letter_code
_entity_poly.pdbx_strand_id
1 'polypeptide(L)'
;MARDQGYQALITISNEIPAMAGQHPTAVDKRLLRKVDLHHWSWTQVLSEAVMQKEHRGIADPDQAWILGELIRYLEHPRSGALEFDDMGASWVPVRQAIAADTLRASDKGLPEVAARFDALLRFASLQLGRRLGTDVAPVLSRREVLEPPLRTQALLSSLVDRGVLEGAIKIPDTVGPLVVSADLRAGRVTCHVDLEAPREGRPSTRVNWLIRQLRNAPETVRVEAFAVRSRGPGQADLLRTVRESPTVLIADPTKELKSFRIALSAPVGAKRGRGRGSFIDSVLDAIDAFYVEVVQHLKAWSAAPPRMRETIDPGPTHSALDSNALSSQDGAEPVTRPHKPAPVTGIPERGAEERVDVD
;
A
#
# COMPACT_ATOMS: atom_id res chain seq x y z
N MET A 1 -34.38 -13.76 26.60
CA MET A 1 -33.54 -13.56 27.81
C MET A 1 -32.93 -12.16 27.87
N ALA A 2 -31.96 -11.78 27.03
CA ALA A 2 -31.29 -10.47 27.16
C ALA A 2 -32.26 -9.27 27.12
N ARG A 3 -33.19 -9.29 26.15
CA ARG A 3 -34.28 -8.32 26.05
C ARG A 3 -35.18 -8.28 27.30
N ASP A 4 -35.48 -9.46 27.85
CA ASP A 4 -36.43 -9.59 28.96
C ASP A 4 -35.78 -9.17 30.29
N GLN A 5 -34.44 -9.15 30.35
CA GLN A 5 -33.64 -8.65 31.47
C GLN A 5 -33.21 -7.17 31.28
N GLY A 6 -33.64 -6.51 30.20
CA GLY A 6 -33.34 -5.10 29.95
C GLY A 6 -31.88 -4.78 29.59
N TYR A 7 -31.08 -5.77 29.17
CA TYR A 7 -29.71 -5.53 28.71
C TYR A 7 -29.70 -4.84 27.33
N GLN A 8 -28.81 -3.87 27.16
CA GLN A 8 -28.66 -3.10 25.91
C GLN A 8 -27.86 -3.86 24.85
N ALA A 9 -26.98 -4.77 25.26
CA ALA A 9 -26.11 -5.51 24.35
C ALA A 9 -25.92 -6.97 24.80
N LEU A 10 -25.68 -7.84 23.83
CA LEU A 10 -25.23 -9.22 24.00
C LEU A 10 -23.88 -9.38 23.30
N ILE A 11 -22.86 -9.80 24.07
CA ILE A 11 -21.54 -10.12 23.54
C ILE A 11 -21.40 -11.63 23.51
N THR A 12 -21.09 -12.18 22.34
CA THR A 12 -20.76 -13.59 22.16
C THR A 12 -19.25 -13.74 21.98
N ILE A 13 -18.66 -14.79 22.55
CA ILE A 13 -17.24 -15.09 22.42
C ILE A 13 -17.08 -16.53 21.94
N SER A 14 -16.35 -16.74 20.84
CA SER A 14 -16.03 -18.08 20.32
C SER A 14 -14.69 -18.09 19.58
N ASN A 15 -14.33 -19.21 18.96
CA ASN A 15 -13.16 -19.30 18.07
C ASN A 15 -13.45 -18.79 16.64
N GLU A 16 -14.69 -18.43 16.33
CA GLU A 16 -15.06 -17.99 15.00
C GLU A 16 -14.55 -16.56 14.77
N ILE A 17 -13.79 -16.37 13.70
CA ILE A 17 -13.30 -15.04 13.30
C ILE A 17 -14.24 -14.50 12.21
N PRO A 18 -15.02 -13.45 12.49
CA PRO A 18 -15.90 -12.90 11.48
C PRO A 18 -15.08 -12.27 10.36
N ALA A 19 -15.51 -12.47 9.12
CA ALA A 19 -14.88 -11.89 7.92
C ALA A 19 -14.71 -10.37 8.03
N MET A 20 -15.67 -9.69 8.66
CA MET A 20 -15.65 -8.24 8.88
C MET A 20 -15.88 -7.89 10.35
N ALA A 21 -15.27 -6.80 10.81
CA ALA A 21 -15.53 -6.26 12.14
C ALA A 21 -17.01 -5.89 12.29
N GLY A 22 -17.62 -6.24 13.43
CA GLY A 22 -19.03 -6.00 13.71
C GLY A 22 -20.01 -7.00 13.07
N GLN A 23 -19.55 -7.94 12.24
CA GLN A 23 -20.39 -9.02 11.75
C GLN A 23 -20.44 -10.17 12.76
N HIS A 24 -21.63 -10.74 12.96
CA HIS A 24 -21.79 -11.95 13.74
C HIS A 24 -21.53 -13.18 12.84
N PRO A 25 -20.77 -14.20 13.30
CA PRO A 25 -20.38 -15.33 12.46
C PRO A 25 -21.55 -16.24 12.09
N THR A 26 -22.58 -16.30 12.96
CA THR A 26 -23.84 -17.00 12.68
C THR A 26 -24.91 -16.04 12.16
N ALA A 27 -25.76 -16.54 11.25
CA ALA A 27 -26.97 -15.82 10.84
C ALA A 27 -27.94 -15.69 12.02
N VAL A 28 -28.31 -14.45 12.34
CA VAL A 28 -29.26 -14.13 13.40
C VAL A 28 -30.43 -13.37 12.82
N ASP A 29 -31.65 -13.74 13.22
CA ASP A 29 -32.85 -12.99 12.84
C ASP A 29 -32.79 -11.58 13.43
N LYS A 30 -32.62 -10.58 12.56
CA LYS A 30 -32.56 -9.16 12.92
C LYS A 30 -33.80 -8.66 13.65
N ARG A 31 -34.94 -9.35 13.52
CA ARG A 31 -36.17 -9.02 14.27
C ARG A 31 -35.99 -9.18 15.78
N LEU A 32 -35.11 -10.08 16.21
CA LEU A 32 -34.78 -10.32 17.61
C LEU A 32 -33.85 -9.24 18.18
N LEU A 33 -33.14 -8.50 17.33
CA LEU A 33 -32.11 -7.52 17.70
C LEU A 33 -32.62 -6.08 17.84
N ARG A 34 -33.94 -5.85 17.70
CA ARG A 34 -34.52 -4.48 17.70
C ARG A 34 -34.28 -3.67 18.99
N LYS A 35 -34.01 -4.34 20.11
CA LYS A 35 -33.81 -3.70 21.43
C LYS A 35 -32.45 -4.02 22.05
N VAL A 36 -31.66 -4.87 21.40
CA VAL A 36 -30.42 -5.40 21.96
C VAL A 36 -29.39 -5.49 20.85
N ASP A 37 -28.27 -4.79 21.03
CA ASP A 37 -27.14 -4.86 20.11
C ASP A 37 -26.44 -6.21 20.25
N LEU A 38 -26.04 -6.81 19.12
CA LEU A 38 -25.34 -8.10 19.11
C LEU A 38 -23.91 -7.89 18.65
N HIS A 39 -22.97 -8.26 19.51
CA HIS A 39 -21.55 -8.23 19.23
C HIS A 39 -20.96 -9.64 19.27
N HIS A 40 -19.90 -9.83 18.50
CA HIS A 40 -19.12 -11.06 18.51
C HIS A 40 -17.64 -10.74 18.58
N TRP A 41 -16.93 -11.38 19.50
CA TRP A 41 -15.47 -11.34 19.61
C TRP A 41 -14.90 -12.74 19.48
N SER A 42 -13.86 -12.89 18.67
CA SER A 42 -13.12 -14.14 18.66
C SER A 42 -12.15 -14.19 19.84
N TRP A 43 -11.83 -15.37 20.36
CA TRP A 43 -10.77 -15.53 21.37
C TRP A 43 -9.42 -14.99 20.89
N THR A 44 -9.13 -15.09 19.59
CA THR A 44 -7.95 -14.46 19.00
C THR A 44 -8.00 -12.93 19.11
N GLN A 45 -9.16 -12.29 18.88
CA GLN A 45 -9.30 -10.84 19.06
C GLN A 45 -9.10 -10.44 20.52
N VAL A 46 -9.70 -11.17 21.47
CA VAL A 46 -9.54 -10.92 22.91
C VAL A 46 -8.07 -11.01 23.30
N LEU A 47 -7.36 -12.04 22.84
CA LEU A 47 -5.93 -12.20 23.09
C LEU A 47 -5.10 -11.07 22.46
N SER A 48 -5.38 -10.68 21.22
CA SER A 48 -4.68 -9.57 20.58
C SER A 48 -4.86 -8.26 21.36
N GLU A 49 -6.08 -7.93 21.79
CA GLU A 49 -6.32 -6.74 22.64
C GLU A 49 -5.64 -6.85 24.00
N ALA A 50 -5.65 -8.03 24.62
CA ALA A 50 -4.98 -8.26 25.90
C ALA A 50 -3.46 -8.01 25.80
N VAL A 51 -2.81 -8.56 24.78
CA VAL A 51 -1.37 -8.34 24.56
C VAL A 51 -1.07 -6.89 24.22
N MET A 52 -1.88 -6.25 23.38
CA MET A 52 -1.77 -4.82 23.08
C MET A 52 -1.87 -3.96 24.34
N GLN A 53 -2.83 -4.25 25.21
CA GLN A 53 -3.02 -3.51 26.45
C GLN A 53 -1.85 -3.72 27.42
N LYS A 54 -1.39 -4.96 27.60
CA LYS A 54 -0.34 -5.30 28.56
C LYS A 54 1.04 -4.80 28.12
N GLU A 55 1.44 -5.08 26.88
CA GLU A 55 2.82 -4.90 26.43
C GLU A 55 3.06 -3.50 25.81
N HIS A 56 2.03 -2.85 25.27
CA HIS A 56 2.21 -1.61 24.50
C HIS A 56 1.51 -0.38 25.09
N ARG A 57 0.28 -0.52 25.59
CA ARG A 57 -0.46 0.60 26.20
C ARG A 57 -0.13 0.78 27.69
N GLY A 58 0.18 -0.32 28.38
CA GLY A 58 0.45 -0.36 29.81
C GLY A 58 -0.82 -0.38 30.67
N ILE A 59 -0.69 -0.89 31.89
CA ILE A 59 -1.76 -0.94 32.90
C ILE A 59 -1.20 -0.38 34.20
N ALA A 60 -1.86 0.62 34.76
CA ALA A 60 -1.38 1.33 35.94
C ALA A 60 -1.47 0.48 37.23
N ASP A 61 -2.48 -0.38 37.32
CA ASP A 61 -2.71 -1.28 38.45
C ASP A 61 -1.89 -2.58 38.27
N PRO A 62 -0.94 -2.88 39.18
CA PRO A 62 -0.11 -4.09 39.10
C PRO A 62 -0.89 -5.40 39.16
N ASP A 63 -1.98 -5.45 39.92
CA ASP A 63 -2.81 -6.65 40.08
C ASP A 63 -3.59 -6.92 38.79
N GLN A 64 -4.15 -5.87 38.18
CA GLN A 64 -4.80 -5.98 36.87
C GLN A 64 -3.81 -6.39 35.77
N ALA A 65 -2.59 -5.84 35.79
CA ALA A 65 -1.53 -6.20 34.86
C ALA A 65 -1.13 -7.68 35.00
N TRP A 66 -1.05 -8.17 36.24
CA TRP A 66 -0.77 -9.57 36.55
C TRP A 66 -1.89 -10.50 36.06
N ILE A 67 -3.15 -10.18 36.38
CA ILE A 67 -4.33 -10.95 35.94
C ILE A 67 -4.38 -11.04 34.40
N LEU A 68 -4.15 -9.91 33.72
CA LEU A 68 -4.15 -9.90 32.26
C LEU A 68 -3.00 -10.74 31.68
N GLY A 69 -1.82 -10.69 32.31
CA GLY A 69 -0.68 -11.54 31.96
C GLY A 69 -1.01 -13.03 32.07
N GLU A 70 -1.73 -13.42 33.12
CA GLU A 70 -2.14 -14.81 33.33
C GLU A 70 -3.18 -15.26 32.30
N LEU A 71 -4.13 -14.38 31.94
CA LEU A 71 -5.08 -14.64 30.86
C LEU A 71 -4.36 -14.84 29.51
N ILE A 72 -3.39 -13.99 29.19
CA ILE A 72 -2.56 -14.11 27.98
C ILE A 72 -1.84 -15.46 27.99
N ARG A 73 -1.15 -15.78 29.09
CA ARG A 73 -0.42 -17.05 29.25
C ARG A 73 -1.34 -18.27 29.06
N TYR A 74 -2.55 -18.22 29.58
CA TYR A 74 -3.55 -19.27 29.39
C TYR A 74 -4.00 -19.39 27.93
N LEU A 75 -4.35 -18.28 27.29
CA LEU A 75 -4.85 -18.28 25.91
C LEU A 75 -3.76 -18.63 24.88
N GLU A 76 -2.50 -18.29 25.14
CA GLU A 76 -1.37 -18.64 24.28
C GLU A 76 -0.95 -20.10 24.37
N HIS A 77 -1.32 -20.78 25.46
CA HIS A 77 -0.98 -22.19 25.63
C HIS A 77 -1.62 -23.03 24.50
N PRO A 78 -0.88 -23.91 23.78
CA PRO A 78 -1.41 -24.63 22.62
C PRO A 78 -2.69 -25.45 22.90
N ARG A 79 -2.87 -25.91 24.15
CA ARG A 79 -4.09 -26.65 24.56
C ARG A 79 -5.31 -25.76 24.83
N SER A 80 -5.20 -24.44 24.74
CA SER A 80 -6.33 -23.52 24.96
C SER A 80 -7.34 -23.55 23.81
N GLY A 81 -6.88 -23.87 22.59
CA GLY A 81 -7.69 -23.81 21.37
C GLY A 81 -8.09 -22.40 20.94
N ALA A 82 -7.62 -21.34 21.61
CA ALA A 82 -8.06 -19.95 21.41
C ALA A 82 -7.41 -19.24 20.20
N LEU A 83 -6.35 -19.83 19.64
CA LEU A 83 -5.45 -19.23 18.65
C LEU A 83 -5.58 -19.81 17.23
N GLU A 84 -6.56 -20.68 17.01
CA GLU A 84 -6.57 -21.50 15.80
C GLU A 84 -7.57 -20.99 14.77
N PHE A 85 -7.03 -20.39 13.70
CA PHE A 85 -7.63 -20.46 12.37
C PHE A 85 -6.98 -21.64 11.65
N ASP A 86 -7.67 -22.78 11.61
CA ASP A 86 -7.12 -24.07 11.19
C ASP A 86 -7.83 -24.69 9.99
N ASP A 87 -8.90 -24.07 9.49
CA ASP A 87 -9.71 -24.62 8.41
C ASP A 87 -10.26 -23.53 7.48
N MET A 88 -10.25 -23.80 6.17
CA MET A 88 -10.89 -22.97 5.14
C MET A 88 -12.36 -23.32 4.88
N GLY A 89 -12.92 -24.28 5.62
CA GLY A 89 -14.31 -24.72 5.49
C GLY A 89 -14.49 -25.90 4.54
N ALA A 90 -15.68 -26.51 4.56
CA ALA A 90 -15.95 -27.76 3.84
C ALA A 90 -15.93 -27.57 2.32
N SER A 91 -16.31 -26.37 1.87
CA SER A 91 -16.35 -25.99 0.45
C SER A 91 -14.96 -25.73 -0.16
N TRP A 92 -13.90 -25.61 0.64
CA TRP A 92 -12.56 -25.25 0.16
C TRP A 92 -12.00 -26.25 -0.86
N VAL A 93 -12.01 -27.55 -0.52
CA VAL A 93 -11.41 -28.57 -1.38
C VAL A 93 -12.16 -28.72 -2.71
N PRO A 94 -13.50 -28.82 -2.74
CA PRO A 94 -14.26 -28.84 -3.98
C PRO A 94 -14.02 -27.60 -4.87
N VAL A 95 -14.06 -26.39 -4.29
CA VAL A 95 -13.84 -25.14 -5.04
C VAL A 95 -12.43 -25.10 -5.64
N ARG A 96 -11.40 -25.45 -4.86
CA ARG A 96 -10.02 -25.49 -5.35
C ARG A 96 -9.84 -26.50 -6.48
N GLN A 97 -10.46 -27.67 -6.37
CA GLN A 97 -10.42 -28.69 -7.44
C GLN A 97 -11.12 -28.21 -8.71
N ALA A 98 -12.27 -27.53 -8.58
CA ALA A 98 -12.97 -26.94 -9.72
C ALA A 98 -12.15 -25.86 -10.42
N ILE A 99 -11.42 -25.03 -9.66
CA ILE A 99 -10.50 -24.03 -10.22
C ILE A 99 -9.34 -24.70 -10.95
N ALA A 100 -8.72 -25.72 -10.35
CA ALA A 100 -7.61 -26.45 -10.96
C ALA A 100 -8.03 -27.18 -12.26
N ALA A 101 -9.28 -27.64 -12.33
CA ALA A 101 -9.86 -28.27 -13.50
C ALA A 101 -10.46 -27.27 -14.51
N ASP A 102 -10.42 -25.97 -14.22
CA ASP A 102 -11.07 -24.90 -15.00
C ASP A 102 -12.57 -25.14 -15.26
N THR A 103 -13.26 -25.68 -14.25
CA THR A 103 -14.70 -26.01 -14.30
C THR A 103 -15.55 -25.17 -13.37
N LEU A 104 -14.94 -24.27 -12.60
CA LEU A 104 -15.63 -23.43 -11.63
C LEU A 104 -16.65 -22.51 -12.31
N ARG A 105 -17.87 -22.46 -11.77
CA ARG A 105 -18.94 -21.57 -12.23
C ARG A 105 -19.40 -20.65 -11.10
N ALA A 106 -19.86 -19.45 -11.46
CA ALA A 106 -20.42 -18.50 -10.49
C ALA A 106 -21.65 -19.06 -9.73
N SER A 107 -22.33 -20.06 -10.28
CA SER A 107 -23.47 -20.74 -9.65
C SER A 107 -23.08 -21.80 -8.62
N ASP A 108 -21.78 -22.12 -8.48
CA ASP A 108 -21.34 -23.22 -7.62
C ASP A 108 -21.59 -22.92 -6.14
N LYS A 109 -22.19 -23.90 -5.47
CA LYS A 109 -22.50 -23.81 -4.03
C LYS A 109 -21.20 -23.87 -3.25
N GLY A 110 -21.04 -22.96 -2.28
CA GLY A 110 -19.86 -22.93 -1.39
C GLY A 110 -18.86 -21.82 -1.68
N LEU A 111 -18.97 -21.12 -2.81
CA LEU A 111 -18.11 -19.97 -3.10
C LEU A 111 -18.20 -18.86 -2.03
N PRO A 112 -19.39 -18.47 -1.52
CA PRO A 112 -19.48 -17.44 -0.48
C PRO A 112 -18.80 -17.85 0.85
N GLU A 113 -18.82 -19.15 1.18
CA GLU A 113 -18.14 -19.69 2.36
C GLU A 113 -16.62 -19.52 2.21
N VAL A 114 -16.05 -19.91 1.06
CA VAL A 114 -14.61 -19.76 0.78
C VAL A 114 -14.18 -18.29 0.83
N ALA A 115 -14.97 -17.40 0.24
CA ALA A 115 -14.70 -15.96 0.29
C ALA A 115 -14.70 -15.42 1.74
N ALA A 116 -15.71 -15.79 2.54
CA ALA A 116 -15.79 -15.40 3.94
C ALA A 116 -14.63 -15.95 4.78
N ARG A 117 -14.22 -17.19 4.53
CA ARG A 117 -13.07 -17.81 5.22
C ARG A 117 -11.75 -17.17 4.82
N PHE A 118 -11.59 -16.72 3.58
CA PHE A 118 -10.43 -15.95 3.17
C PHE A 118 -10.35 -14.58 3.85
N ASP A 119 -11.45 -13.84 3.95
CA ASP A 119 -11.47 -12.57 4.69
C ASP A 119 -11.20 -12.79 6.19
N ALA A 120 -11.73 -13.85 6.78
CA ALA A 120 -11.43 -14.24 8.15
C ALA A 120 -9.93 -14.59 8.35
N LEU A 121 -9.29 -15.23 7.36
CA LEU A 121 -7.85 -15.49 7.35
C LEU A 121 -7.04 -14.18 7.30
N LEU A 122 -7.43 -13.21 6.48
CA LEU A 122 -6.77 -11.89 6.44
C LEU A 122 -6.92 -11.13 7.76
N ARG A 123 -8.09 -11.20 8.39
CA ARG A 123 -8.31 -10.64 9.73
C ARG A 123 -7.45 -11.34 10.78
N PHE A 124 -7.36 -12.67 10.72
CA PHE A 124 -6.49 -13.44 11.59
C PHE A 124 -5.01 -13.04 11.43
N ALA A 125 -4.52 -12.96 10.20
CA ALA A 125 -3.17 -12.50 9.89
C ALA A 125 -2.91 -11.07 10.42
N SER A 126 -3.90 -10.18 10.26
CA SER A 126 -3.81 -8.80 10.77
C SER A 126 -3.69 -8.77 12.29
N LEU A 127 -4.50 -9.55 13.02
CA LEU A 127 -4.46 -9.65 14.48
C LEU A 127 -3.13 -10.23 14.99
N GLN A 128 -2.57 -11.22 14.29
CA GLN A 128 -1.26 -11.78 14.62
C GLN A 128 -0.13 -10.78 14.39
N LEU A 129 -0.15 -10.12 13.23
CA LEU A 129 0.87 -9.13 12.88
C LEU A 129 0.79 -7.91 13.81
N GLY A 130 -0.41 -7.40 14.09
CA GLY A 130 -0.63 -6.29 15.02
C GLY A 130 -0.10 -6.58 16.42
N ARG A 131 -0.35 -7.79 16.94
CA ARG A 131 0.21 -8.24 18.22
C ARG A 131 1.74 -8.25 18.23
N ARG A 132 2.38 -8.69 17.14
CA ARG A 132 3.86 -8.74 17.04
C ARG A 132 4.49 -7.36 16.88
N LEU A 133 3.79 -6.46 16.21
CA LEU A 133 4.27 -5.10 15.92
C LEU A 133 3.90 -4.10 17.02
N GLY A 134 2.95 -4.41 17.88
CA GLY A 134 2.43 -3.48 18.88
C GLY A 134 1.63 -2.34 18.29
N THR A 135 0.96 -2.57 17.17
CA THR A 135 0.18 -1.54 16.46
C THR A 135 -1.11 -2.10 15.89
N ASP A 136 -2.07 -1.22 15.63
CA ASP A 136 -3.40 -1.60 15.14
C ASP A 136 -3.35 -1.92 13.64
N VAL A 137 -3.18 -3.21 13.32
CA VAL A 137 -3.17 -3.75 11.97
C VAL A 137 -4.56 -4.30 11.62
N ALA A 138 -5.06 -3.97 10.44
CA ALA A 138 -6.40 -4.38 10.01
C ALA A 138 -6.48 -4.63 8.49
N PRO A 139 -7.41 -5.50 8.02
CA PRO A 139 -7.71 -5.62 6.61
C PRO A 139 -8.18 -4.28 6.02
N VAL A 140 -7.76 -4.00 4.78
CA VAL A 140 -8.22 -2.85 4.00
C VAL A 140 -9.56 -3.21 3.38
N LEU A 141 -10.57 -2.40 3.67
CA LEU A 141 -11.87 -2.43 3.01
C LEU A 141 -12.20 -1.01 2.55
N SER A 142 -12.81 -0.87 1.38
CA SER A 142 -13.32 0.43 0.94
C SER A 142 -14.48 0.87 1.84
N ARG A 143 -14.73 2.18 1.91
CA ARG A 143 -15.89 2.71 2.65
C ARG A 143 -17.21 2.08 2.20
N ARG A 144 -17.35 1.77 0.90
CA ARG A 144 -18.55 1.14 0.35
C ARG A 144 -18.69 -0.30 0.82
N GLU A 145 -17.61 -1.07 0.82
CA GLU A 145 -17.62 -2.46 1.32
C GLU A 145 -17.91 -2.55 2.81
N VAL A 146 -17.46 -1.58 3.62
CA VAL A 146 -17.79 -1.53 5.05
C VAL A 146 -19.28 -1.28 5.27
N LEU A 147 -19.88 -0.37 4.51
CA LEU A 147 -21.30 -0.05 4.58
C LEU A 147 -22.18 -1.17 4.00
N GLU A 148 -21.69 -1.84 2.95
CA GLU A 148 -22.39 -2.91 2.23
C GLU A 148 -21.50 -4.17 2.15
N PRO A 149 -21.44 -4.99 3.22
CA PRO A 149 -20.64 -6.22 3.28
C PRO A 149 -20.79 -7.15 2.07
N PRO A 150 -21.98 -7.33 1.47
CA PRO A 150 -22.13 -8.20 0.29
C PRO A 150 -21.28 -7.77 -0.91
N LEU A 151 -20.92 -6.49 -1.04
CA LEU A 151 -20.06 -6.01 -2.14
C LEU A 151 -18.66 -6.62 -2.08
N ARG A 152 -18.09 -6.73 -0.87
CA ARG A 152 -16.78 -7.34 -0.67
C ARG A 152 -16.80 -8.81 -1.08
N THR A 153 -17.84 -9.53 -0.66
CA THR A 153 -18.04 -10.92 -1.04
C THR A 153 -18.19 -11.04 -2.56
N GLN A 154 -19.02 -10.22 -3.21
CA GLN A 154 -19.20 -10.25 -4.66
C GLN A 154 -17.90 -9.96 -5.43
N ALA A 155 -17.06 -9.03 -4.96
CA ALA A 155 -15.77 -8.73 -5.56
C ALA A 155 -14.81 -9.94 -5.48
N LEU A 156 -14.74 -10.60 -4.32
CA LEU A 156 -13.97 -11.84 -4.15
C LEU A 156 -14.47 -12.95 -5.06
N LEU A 157 -15.79 -13.16 -5.12
CA LEU A 157 -16.41 -14.17 -5.96
C LEU A 157 -16.09 -13.93 -7.44
N SER A 158 -16.22 -12.69 -7.92
CA SER A 158 -15.92 -12.33 -9.31
C SER A 158 -14.45 -12.58 -9.62
N SER A 159 -13.54 -12.13 -8.77
CA SER A 159 -12.09 -12.39 -8.93
C SER A 159 -11.75 -13.88 -8.93
N LEU A 160 -12.42 -14.66 -8.08
CA LEU A 160 -12.20 -16.09 -7.98
C LEU A 160 -12.70 -16.85 -9.22
N VAL A 161 -13.87 -16.48 -9.75
CA VAL A 161 -14.43 -17.11 -10.95
C VAL A 161 -13.66 -16.71 -12.21
N ASP A 162 -13.39 -15.42 -12.38
CA ASP A 162 -12.77 -14.91 -13.61
C ASP A 162 -11.28 -15.28 -13.67
N ARG A 163 -10.57 -15.08 -12.55
CA ARG A 163 -9.10 -15.16 -12.50
C ARG A 163 -8.59 -16.36 -11.71
N GLY A 164 -9.40 -16.99 -10.86
CA GLY A 164 -8.92 -18.01 -9.91
C GLY A 164 -8.15 -17.40 -8.73
N VAL A 165 -8.37 -16.12 -8.44
CA VAL A 165 -7.57 -15.35 -7.48
C VAL A 165 -8.42 -14.86 -6.30
N LEU A 166 -7.97 -15.17 -5.09
CA LEU A 166 -8.44 -14.54 -3.85
C LEU A 166 -7.49 -13.40 -3.47
N GLU A 167 -8.01 -12.18 -3.37
CA GLU A 167 -7.21 -10.99 -3.11
C GLU A 167 -7.76 -10.16 -1.95
N GLY A 168 -6.87 -9.63 -1.13
CA GLY A 168 -7.17 -8.61 -0.15
C GLY A 168 -5.92 -7.86 0.26
N ALA A 169 -6.04 -6.89 1.15
CA ALA A 169 -4.91 -6.11 1.60
C ALA A 169 -4.97 -5.85 3.11
N ILE A 170 -3.81 -5.63 3.71
CA ILE A 170 -3.64 -5.39 5.14
C ILE A 170 -3.02 -4.00 5.30
N LYS A 171 -3.68 -3.15 6.09
CA LYS A 171 -3.16 -1.85 6.49
C LYS A 171 -2.30 -2.04 7.72
N ILE A 172 -1.04 -1.66 7.59
CA ILE A 172 -0.08 -1.60 8.69
C ILE A 172 0.23 -0.12 8.90
N PRO A 173 0.07 0.42 10.12
CA PRO A 173 0.45 1.80 10.41
C PRO A 173 1.91 2.09 10.06
N ASP A 174 2.18 3.32 9.63
CA ASP A 174 3.52 3.86 9.33
C ASP A 174 4.33 3.11 8.25
N THR A 175 3.71 2.22 7.47
CA THR A 175 4.33 1.64 6.27
C THR A 175 4.08 2.48 5.03
N VAL A 176 4.86 2.21 3.97
CA VAL A 176 4.79 2.94 2.69
C VAL A 176 3.47 2.77 1.93
N GLY A 177 2.68 1.77 2.30
CA GLY A 177 1.42 1.41 1.67
C GLY A 177 0.85 0.13 2.28
N PRO A 178 -0.38 -0.24 1.88
CA PRO A 178 -0.98 -1.50 2.32
C PRO A 178 -0.24 -2.71 1.73
N LEU A 179 -0.11 -3.76 2.53
CA LEU A 179 0.41 -5.06 2.10
C LEU A 179 -0.72 -5.79 1.39
N VAL A 180 -0.63 -5.94 0.08
CA VAL A 180 -1.62 -6.65 -0.73
C VAL A 180 -1.24 -8.13 -0.82
N VAL A 181 -2.20 -9.01 -0.56
CA VAL A 181 -2.07 -10.47 -0.59
C VAL A 181 -2.96 -11.01 -1.70
N SER A 182 -2.37 -11.71 -2.66
CA SER A 182 -3.05 -12.37 -3.77
C SER A 182 -2.73 -13.85 -3.77
N ALA A 183 -3.72 -14.69 -3.51
CA ALA A 183 -3.63 -16.14 -3.66
C ALA A 183 -4.21 -16.55 -5.02
N ASP A 184 -3.32 -16.85 -5.97
CA ASP A 184 -3.65 -17.39 -7.28
C ASP A 184 -3.72 -18.93 -7.17
N LEU A 185 -4.94 -19.45 -7.19
CA LEU A 185 -5.20 -20.88 -7.02
C LEU A 185 -4.99 -21.67 -8.30
N ARG A 186 -5.02 -21.01 -9.48
CA ARG A 186 -4.67 -21.64 -10.76
C ARG A 186 -3.17 -21.83 -10.87
N ALA A 187 -2.40 -20.79 -10.52
CA ALA A 187 -0.94 -20.85 -10.52
C ALA A 187 -0.36 -21.59 -9.30
N GLY A 188 -1.16 -21.81 -8.25
CA GLY A 188 -0.70 -22.40 -7.00
C GLY A 188 0.33 -21.51 -6.27
N ARG A 189 0.11 -20.20 -6.27
CA ARG A 189 1.03 -19.20 -5.73
C ARG A 189 0.32 -18.18 -4.86
N VAL A 190 1.00 -17.75 -3.80
CA VAL A 190 0.61 -16.58 -3.02
C VAL A 190 1.65 -15.50 -3.29
N THR A 191 1.17 -14.31 -3.59
CA THR A 191 1.99 -13.14 -3.86
C THR A 191 1.62 -12.05 -2.89
N CYS A 192 2.58 -11.63 -2.09
CA CYS A 192 2.48 -10.42 -1.29
C CYS A 192 3.17 -9.28 -2.05
N HIS A 193 2.55 -8.11 -2.12
CA HIS A 193 3.18 -6.94 -2.71
C HIS A 193 2.83 -5.65 -1.99
N VAL A 194 3.64 -4.62 -2.22
CA VAL A 194 3.36 -3.25 -1.83
C VAL A 194 3.73 -2.31 -2.98
N ASP A 195 2.94 -1.26 -3.14
CA ASP A 195 3.22 -0.19 -4.09
C ASP A 195 3.88 0.99 -3.37
N LEU A 196 4.94 1.52 -3.96
CA LEU A 196 5.78 2.57 -3.41
C LEU A 196 5.90 3.72 -4.41
N GLU A 197 5.61 4.95 -4.00
CA GLU A 197 5.86 6.13 -4.84
C GLU A 197 7.36 6.30 -5.09
N ALA A 198 7.73 6.55 -6.35
CA ALA A 198 9.11 6.86 -6.69
C ALA A 198 9.47 8.27 -6.20
N PRO A 199 10.76 8.53 -5.88
CA PRO A 199 11.24 9.88 -5.58
C PRO A 199 10.80 10.87 -6.65
N ARG A 200 10.34 12.08 -6.25
CA ARG A 200 9.88 13.09 -7.22
C ARG A 200 11.01 13.79 -7.96
N GLU A 201 12.25 13.58 -7.52
CA GLU A 201 13.45 14.19 -8.08
C GLU A 201 14.44 13.13 -8.57
N GLY A 202 15.31 13.54 -9.50
CA GLY A 202 16.36 12.70 -10.06
C GLY A 202 15.93 11.90 -11.29
N ARG A 203 16.95 11.42 -12.00
CA ARG A 203 16.80 10.61 -13.23
C ARG A 203 16.20 9.23 -12.90
N PRO A 204 15.59 8.53 -13.86
CA PRO A 204 15.05 7.17 -13.65
C PRO A 204 16.04 6.21 -12.97
N SER A 205 17.31 6.23 -13.39
CA SER A 205 18.38 5.42 -12.77
C SER A 205 18.65 5.78 -11.30
N THR A 206 18.54 7.06 -10.92
CA THR A 206 18.65 7.51 -9.54
C THR A 206 17.51 6.97 -8.69
N ARG A 207 16.28 6.96 -9.23
CA ARG A 207 15.08 6.44 -8.55
C ARG A 207 15.16 4.92 -8.34
N VAL A 208 15.62 4.17 -9.34
CA VAL A 208 15.85 2.72 -9.21
C VAL A 208 16.94 2.43 -8.16
N ASN A 209 18.08 3.15 -8.22
CA ASN A 209 19.14 2.97 -7.22
C ASN A 209 18.70 3.35 -5.80
N TRP A 210 17.80 4.33 -5.65
CA TRP A 210 17.19 4.64 -4.36
C TRP A 210 16.38 3.45 -3.79
N LEU A 211 15.63 2.75 -4.64
CA LEU A 211 14.91 1.55 -4.22
C LEU A 211 15.87 0.40 -3.87
N ILE A 212 16.88 0.13 -4.71
CA ILE A 212 17.85 -0.96 -4.49
C ILE A 212 18.54 -0.84 -3.12
N ARG A 213 18.90 0.38 -2.70
CA ARG A 213 19.53 0.62 -1.38
C ARG A 213 18.65 0.18 -0.20
N GLN A 214 17.34 0.31 -0.34
CA GLN A 214 16.37 -0.11 0.69
C GLN A 214 16.20 -1.63 0.69
N LEU A 215 16.33 -2.26 -0.48
CA LEU A 215 16.20 -3.70 -0.67
C LEU A 215 17.53 -4.47 -0.55
N ARG A 216 18.56 -3.91 0.10
CA ARG A 216 19.91 -4.53 0.17
C ARG A 216 19.92 -5.95 0.76
N ASN A 217 19.06 -6.21 1.75
CA ASN A 217 18.98 -7.48 2.46
C ASN A 217 17.79 -8.34 2.02
N ALA A 218 16.97 -7.84 1.08
CA ALA A 218 15.82 -8.58 0.59
C ALA A 218 16.26 -9.78 -0.26
N PRO A 219 15.47 -10.87 -0.33
CA PRO A 219 15.76 -12.02 -1.18
C PRO A 219 15.92 -11.63 -2.65
N GLU A 220 16.82 -12.32 -3.34
CA GLU A 220 17.03 -12.16 -4.78
C GLU A 220 15.80 -12.50 -5.63
N THR A 221 14.87 -13.29 -5.07
CA THR A 221 13.61 -13.71 -5.68
C THR A 221 12.51 -12.65 -5.60
N VAL A 222 12.73 -11.54 -4.91
CA VAL A 222 11.81 -10.40 -4.91
C VAL A 222 11.70 -9.87 -6.33
N ARG A 223 10.47 -9.71 -6.82
CA ARG A 223 10.18 -9.08 -8.11
C ARG A 223 9.98 -7.58 -7.90
N VAL A 224 10.68 -6.79 -8.71
CA VAL A 224 10.51 -5.34 -8.75
C VAL A 224 9.93 -4.95 -10.09
N GLU A 225 8.87 -4.16 -10.08
CA GLU A 225 8.19 -3.64 -11.26
C GLU A 225 8.14 -2.11 -11.18
N ALA A 226 8.49 -1.43 -12.26
CA ALA A 226 8.55 0.01 -12.37
C ALA A 226 7.48 0.54 -13.33
N PHE A 227 6.72 1.53 -12.88
CA PHE A 227 5.66 2.16 -13.66
C PHE A 227 6.07 3.56 -14.06
N ALA A 228 6.06 3.84 -15.36
CA ALA A 228 6.35 5.17 -15.89
C ALA A 228 5.12 6.09 -15.83
N VAL A 229 5.35 7.40 -15.81
CA VAL A 229 4.28 8.38 -15.95
C VAL A 229 3.62 8.22 -17.32
N ARG A 230 2.29 8.26 -17.35
CA ARG A 230 1.45 8.14 -18.57
C ARG A 230 1.66 6.84 -19.37
N SER A 231 2.31 5.81 -18.83
CA SER A 231 2.29 4.48 -19.43
C SER A 231 0.97 3.79 -19.14
N ARG A 232 0.39 3.15 -20.15
CA ARG A 232 -0.74 2.23 -20.00
C ARG A 232 -0.21 0.80 -20.09
N GLY A 233 -0.66 -0.09 -19.21
CA GLY A 233 -0.26 -1.51 -19.22
C GLY A 233 0.72 -1.90 -18.10
N PRO A 234 1.28 -3.11 -18.17
CA PRO A 234 2.20 -3.64 -17.16
C PRO A 234 3.48 -2.79 -17.08
N GLY A 235 4.03 -2.70 -15.88
CA GLY A 235 5.31 -2.02 -15.67
C GLY A 235 6.47 -2.87 -16.18
N GLN A 236 7.63 -2.23 -16.31
CA GLN A 236 8.87 -2.95 -16.61
C GLN A 236 9.32 -3.69 -15.34
N ALA A 237 9.48 -5.01 -15.41
CA ALA A 237 9.71 -5.84 -14.22
C ALA A 237 10.84 -6.83 -14.40
N ASP A 238 11.58 -7.10 -13.32
CA ASP A 238 12.57 -8.18 -13.23
C ASP A 238 12.75 -8.63 -11.76
N LEU A 239 13.52 -9.68 -11.52
CA LEU A 239 13.93 -10.13 -10.20
C LEU A 239 15.05 -9.25 -9.64
N LEU A 240 15.07 -9.13 -8.32
CA LEU A 240 15.99 -8.24 -7.61
C LEU A 240 17.47 -8.59 -7.88
N ARG A 241 17.80 -9.87 -8.11
CA ARG A 241 19.15 -10.27 -8.57
C ARG A 241 19.57 -9.50 -9.83
N THR A 242 18.73 -9.51 -10.86
CA THR A 242 19.01 -8.87 -12.15
C THR A 242 19.04 -7.35 -11.98
N VAL A 243 18.10 -6.82 -11.20
CA VAL A 243 17.99 -5.37 -10.95
C VAL A 243 19.22 -4.84 -10.19
N ARG A 244 19.81 -5.62 -9.29
CA ARG A 244 21.05 -5.25 -8.57
C ARG A 244 22.26 -5.24 -9.50
N GLU A 245 22.36 -6.22 -10.39
CA GLU A 245 23.45 -6.31 -11.38
C GLU A 245 23.32 -5.23 -12.46
N SER A 246 22.10 -4.99 -12.95
CA SER A 246 21.80 -4.05 -14.02
C SER A 246 20.53 -3.26 -13.73
N PRO A 247 20.62 -2.11 -13.03
CA PRO A 247 19.45 -1.30 -12.67
C PRO A 247 18.66 -0.75 -13.88
N THR A 248 19.27 -0.70 -15.06
CA THR A 248 18.65 -0.17 -16.28
C THR A 248 17.56 -1.08 -16.85
N VAL A 249 17.49 -2.36 -16.44
CA VAL A 249 16.45 -3.30 -16.90
C VAL A 249 15.04 -2.85 -16.54
N LEU A 250 14.88 -2.01 -15.51
CA LEU A 250 13.60 -1.42 -15.08
C LEU A 250 13.24 -0.13 -15.82
N ILE A 251 14.09 0.35 -16.71
CA ILE A 251 13.93 1.62 -17.42
C ILE A 251 13.69 1.32 -18.91
N ALA A 252 12.43 1.17 -19.29
CA ALA A 252 12.06 0.96 -20.69
C ALA A 252 12.35 2.19 -21.57
N ASP A 253 12.11 3.39 -21.04
CA ASP A 253 12.31 4.66 -21.73
C ASP A 253 12.99 5.67 -20.79
N PRO A 254 14.27 6.01 -20.99
CA PRO A 254 15.01 6.94 -20.14
C PRO A 254 14.46 8.37 -20.12
N THR A 255 13.64 8.74 -21.11
CA THR A 255 13.02 10.07 -21.20
C THR A 255 11.77 10.19 -20.32
N LYS A 256 11.19 9.05 -19.93
CA LYS A 256 10.00 9.01 -19.07
C LYS A 256 10.39 8.87 -17.61
N GLU A 257 9.72 9.67 -16.78
CA GLU A 257 9.87 9.55 -15.34
C GLU A 257 9.17 8.30 -14.80
N LEU A 258 9.79 7.67 -13.80
CA LEU A 258 9.18 6.59 -13.04
C LEU A 258 8.27 7.20 -11.97
N LYS A 259 7.00 6.79 -11.97
CA LYS A 259 5.96 7.24 -11.03
C LYS A 259 5.98 6.43 -9.73
N SER A 260 6.08 5.11 -9.85
CA SER A 260 5.95 4.20 -8.73
C SER A 260 6.66 2.88 -9.01
N PHE A 261 6.90 2.14 -7.94
CA PHE A 261 7.41 0.79 -7.97
C PHE A 261 6.41 -0.16 -7.29
N ARG A 262 6.34 -1.38 -7.77
CA ARG A 262 5.70 -2.50 -7.08
C ARG A 262 6.77 -3.49 -6.69
N ILE A 263 6.82 -3.82 -5.41
CA ILE A 263 7.74 -4.81 -4.86
C ILE A 263 6.91 -6.01 -4.45
N ALA A 264 7.21 -7.18 -4.99
CA ALA A 264 6.41 -8.39 -4.78
C ALA A 264 7.30 -9.59 -4.43
N LEU A 265 6.88 -10.37 -3.45
CA LEU A 265 7.46 -11.68 -3.14
C LEU A 265 6.39 -12.74 -3.36
N SER A 266 6.77 -13.89 -3.92
CA SER A 266 5.81 -14.94 -4.25
C SER A 266 6.31 -16.31 -3.83
N ALA A 267 5.46 -17.06 -3.14
CA ALA A 267 5.74 -18.39 -2.63
C ALA A 267 4.73 -19.41 -3.20
N PRO A 268 5.11 -20.69 -3.32
CA PRO A 268 4.16 -21.74 -3.67
C PRO A 268 3.10 -21.89 -2.56
N VAL A 269 1.87 -22.19 -2.96
CA VAL A 269 0.75 -22.43 -2.05
C VAL A 269 0.64 -23.91 -1.73
N GLY A 270 0.49 -24.22 -0.45
CA GLY A 270 0.15 -25.55 0.03
C GLY A 270 -1.24 -26.01 -0.41
N ALA A 271 -1.36 -27.28 -0.79
CA ALA A 271 -2.62 -27.87 -1.25
C ALA A 271 -3.54 -28.37 -0.12
N LYS A 272 -3.05 -28.48 1.12
CA LYS A 272 -3.81 -29.02 2.26
C LYS A 272 -4.81 -27.99 2.82
N ARG A 273 -5.97 -28.48 3.28
CA ARG A 273 -7.10 -27.68 3.79
C ARG A 273 -6.84 -27.01 5.14
N GLY A 274 -6.19 -27.71 6.07
CA GLY A 274 -5.90 -27.22 7.43
C GLY A 274 -4.41 -27.13 7.72
N ARG A 275 -4.01 -26.74 8.95
CA ARG A 275 -2.60 -26.46 9.32
C ARG A 275 -1.63 -27.64 9.16
N GLY A 276 -0.36 -27.29 9.05
CA GLY A 276 0.78 -28.19 8.88
C GLY A 276 1.50 -27.95 7.55
N ARG A 277 2.74 -28.45 7.46
CA ARG A 277 3.60 -28.28 6.27
C ARG A 277 2.84 -28.59 4.97
N GLY A 278 2.74 -27.57 4.11
CA GLY A 278 2.04 -27.63 2.84
C GLY A 278 0.54 -27.31 2.89
N SER A 279 0.07 -26.55 3.89
CA SER A 279 -1.29 -26.02 3.96
C SER A 279 -1.48 -24.67 3.29
N PHE A 280 -2.70 -24.39 2.82
CA PHE A 280 -3.04 -23.07 2.27
C PHE A 280 -2.89 -21.96 3.33
N ILE A 281 -3.42 -22.19 4.53
CA ILE A 281 -3.43 -21.21 5.63
C ILE A 281 -2.00 -20.83 6.00
N ASP A 282 -1.13 -21.80 6.30
CA ASP A 282 0.25 -21.51 6.70
C ASP A 282 1.02 -20.86 5.55
N SER A 283 0.77 -21.25 4.29
CA SER A 283 1.42 -20.60 3.14
C SER A 283 1.09 -19.12 3.03
N VAL A 284 -0.16 -18.72 3.32
CA VAL A 284 -0.57 -17.31 3.32
C VAL A 284 0.04 -16.57 4.50
N LEU A 285 0.00 -17.15 5.71
CA LEU A 285 0.57 -16.55 6.92
C LEU A 285 2.09 -16.37 6.80
N ASP A 286 2.80 -17.42 6.40
CA ASP A 286 4.25 -17.40 6.19
C ASP A 286 4.64 -16.39 5.11
N ALA A 287 3.85 -16.27 4.03
CA ALA A 287 4.12 -15.30 2.98
C ALA A 287 3.92 -13.84 3.43
N ILE A 288 2.91 -13.58 4.27
CA ILE A 288 2.69 -12.24 4.86
C ILE A 288 3.85 -11.90 5.80
N ASP A 289 4.20 -12.82 6.71
CA ASP A 289 5.26 -12.63 7.69
C ASP A 289 6.63 -12.44 7.02
N ALA A 290 7.00 -13.34 6.09
CA ALA A 290 8.26 -13.25 5.36
C ALA A 290 8.33 -11.95 4.55
N PHE A 291 7.26 -11.58 3.83
CA PHE A 291 7.27 -10.34 3.06
C PHE A 291 7.37 -9.11 3.95
N TYR A 292 6.71 -9.10 5.12
CA TYR A 292 6.84 -8.00 6.04
C TYR A 292 8.27 -7.86 6.57
N VAL A 293 8.85 -8.95 7.08
CA VAL A 293 10.18 -8.98 7.70
C VAL A 293 11.29 -8.71 6.68
N GLU A 294 11.21 -9.30 5.49
CA GLU A 294 12.30 -9.23 4.51
C GLU A 294 12.20 -8.03 3.58
N VAL A 295 11.02 -7.41 3.45
CA VAL A 295 10.78 -6.33 2.49
C VAL A 295 10.15 -5.10 3.17
N VAL A 296 8.90 -5.21 3.63
CA VAL A 296 8.09 -4.02 3.99
C VAL A 296 8.73 -3.18 5.10
N GLN A 297 9.24 -3.82 6.15
CA GLN A 297 9.85 -3.10 7.29
C GLN A 297 11.12 -2.29 6.93
N HIS A 298 11.71 -2.56 5.76
CA HIS A 298 12.92 -1.88 5.28
C HIS A 298 12.64 -0.75 4.30
N LEU A 299 11.40 -0.62 3.84
CA LEU A 299 10.98 0.43 2.91
C LEU A 299 10.64 1.73 3.65
N LYS A 300 11.05 2.85 3.08
CA LYS A 300 10.75 4.20 3.55
C LYS A 300 10.14 4.99 2.41
N ALA A 301 9.06 5.71 2.71
CA ALA A 301 8.46 6.63 1.76
C ALA A 301 9.47 7.74 1.46
N TRP A 302 9.53 8.18 0.20
CA TRP A 302 10.39 9.29 -0.16
C TRP A 302 9.87 10.60 0.45
N SER A 303 10.78 11.40 0.99
CA SER A 303 10.52 12.76 1.47
C SER A 303 11.50 13.74 0.82
N ALA A 304 11.04 14.95 0.53
CA ALA A 304 11.88 16.01 -0.01
C ALA A 304 12.94 16.45 1.03
N ALA A 305 14.12 16.85 0.56
CA ALA A 305 15.13 17.41 1.43
C ALA A 305 14.63 18.73 2.04
N PRO A 306 14.84 18.98 3.35
CA PRO A 306 14.50 20.26 3.95
C PRO A 306 15.17 21.43 3.20
N PRO A 307 14.45 22.54 2.95
CA PRO A 307 15.02 23.72 2.32
C PRO A 307 16.22 24.22 3.13
N ARG A 308 17.37 24.45 2.47
CA ARG A 308 18.54 25.04 3.13
C ARG A 308 18.36 26.55 3.24
N MET A 309 18.63 27.11 4.42
CA MET A 309 18.76 28.57 4.55
C MET A 309 19.89 29.03 3.63
N ARG A 310 19.66 30.13 2.90
CA ARG A 310 20.74 30.77 2.13
C ARG A 310 21.79 31.24 3.13
N GLU A 311 23.03 30.81 2.94
CA GLU A 311 24.15 31.42 3.64
C GLU A 311 24.21 32.89 3.24
N THR A 312 23.99 33.77 4.20
CA THR A 312 24.27 35.19 4.03
C THR A 312 25.77 35.30 3.85
N ILE A 313 26.22 35.55 2.63
CA ILE A 313 27.60 35.93 2.36
C ILE A 313 27.77 37.27 3.07
N ASP A 314 28.46 37.27 4.20
CA ASP A 314 28.88 38.50 4.88
C ASP A 314 29.88 39.19 3.94
N PRO A 315 29.56 40.37 3.37
CA PRO A 315 30.52 41.08 2.55
C PRO A 315 31.62 41.56 3.49
N GLY A 316 32.73 40.83 3.52
CA GLY A 316 33.93 41.25 4.23
C GLY A 316 34.32 42.69 3.88
N PRO A 317 34.98 43.41 4.80
CA PRO A 317 35.14 44.86 4.71
C PRO A 317 35.83 45.25 3.40
N THR A 318 35.10 45.98 2.56
CA THR A 318 35.61 46.62 1.35
C THR A 318 36.71 47.61 1.75
N HIS A 319 37.97 47.27 1.52
CA HIS A 319 39.06 48.24 1.58
C HIS A 319 38.88 49.24 0.42
N SER A 320 38.38 50.43 0.71
CA SER A 320 38.38 51.55 -0.21
C SER A 320 39.65 52.38 -0.04
N ALA A 321 40.60 52.23 -0.95
CA ALA A 321 41.62 53.24 -1.21
C ALA A 321 42.07 53.09 -2.68
N LEU A 322 41.40 53.81 -3.57
CA LEU A 322 42.00 54.20 -4.84
C LEU A 322 42.38 55.67 -4.68
N ASP A 323 43.69 55.89 -4.74
CA ASP A 323 44.35 57.17 -4.61
C ASP A 323 43.91 58.16 -5.69
N SER A 324 43.38 59.30 -5.25
CA SER A 324 43.24 60.50 -6.07
C SER A 324 44.61 61.11 -6.30
N ASN A 325 45.13 61.04 -7.53
CA ASN A 325 46.11 61.99 -8.03
C ASN A 325 46.16 61.98 -9.57
N ALA A 326 45.53 62.98 -10.19
CA ALA A 326 45.99 63.59 -11.45
C ALA A 326 45.28 64.94 -11.69
N LEU A 327 46.01 66.04 -11.43
CA LEU A 327 45.75 67.39 -11.96
C LEU A 327 46.75 67.65 -13.08
N SER A 328 46.31 68.13 -14.26
CA SER A 328 46.98 69.13 -15.15
C SER A 328 46.16 69.30 -16.46
N SER A 329 45.53 70.46 -16.77
CA SER A 329 46.03 71.62 -17.56
C SER A 329 46.25 71.29 -19.07
N GLN A 330 45.81 71.99 -20.13
CA GLN A 330 45.31 73.37 -20.35
C GLN A 330 44.66 73.50 -21.78
N ASP A 331 44.04 74.65 -22.05
CA ASP A 331 43.18 75.13 -23.17
C ASP A 331 43.63 75.04 -24.65
N GLY A 332 42.65 75.15 -25.57
CA GLY A 332 42.86 75.62 -26.96
C GLY A 332 41.69 75.55 -27.97
N ALA A 333 40.81 76.57 -27.95
CA ALA A 333 40.00 77.21 -29.02
C ALA A 333 39.33 76.46 -30.22
N GLU A 334 38.01 76.68 -30.32
CA GLU A 334 37.07 76.56 -31.47
C GLU A 334 37.37 77.54 -32.64
N PRO A 335 36.80 77.45 -33.89
CA PRO A 335 35.34 77.33 -34.14
C PRO A 335 34.89 76.65 -35.47
N VAL A 336 33.56 76.52 -35.65
CA VAL A 336 32.74 77.04 -36.79
C VAL A 336 31.44 76.24 -36.98
N THR A 337 30.32 76.96 -36.98
CA THR A 337 28.94 76.53 -37.23
C THR A 337 28.58 76.63 -38.72
N ARG A 338 27.75 75.70 -39.26
CA ARG A 338 26.41 75.93 -39.88
C ARG A 338 25.92 74.82 -40.84
N PRO A 339 24.60 74.73 -41.13
CA PRO A 339 23.80 73.50 -41.11
C PRO A 339 23.22 73.09 -42.47
N HIS A 340 22.61 71.89 -42.59
CA HIS A 340 21.38 71.72 -43.37
C HIS A 340 20.62 70.41 -43.11
N LYS A 341 19.29 70.52 -42.95
CA LYS A 341 18.26 69.47 -43.13
C LYS A 341 17.60 69.78 -44.49
N PRO A 342 16.99 68.82 -45.22
CA PRO A 342 15.59 68.54 -44.93
C PRO A 342 15.15 67.07 -45.16
N ALA A 343 14.03 66.70 -44.53
CA ALA A 343 13.13 65.61 -44.94
C ALA A 343 12.09 66.21 -45.96
N PRO A 344 10.93 65.63 -46.37
CA PRO A 344 10.28 64.37 -45.97
C PRO A 344 9.41 63.68 -47.09
N VAL A 345 8.60 62.64 -46.70
CA VAL A 345 7.18 62.39 -47.12
C VAL A 345 6.93 61.96 -48.60
N THR A 346 6.09 61.01 -49.03
CA THR A 346 4.79 60.37 -48.69
C THR A 346 4.71 59.10 -49.57
N GLY A 347 4.00 57.99 -49.29
CA GLY A 347 2.58 57.86 -48.94
C GLY A 347 1.74 57.46 -50.18
N ILE A 348 1.37 56.16 -50.27
CA ILE A 348 0.17 55.44 -50.81
C ILE A 348 -0.56 55.97 -52.08
N PRO A 349 -1.18 55.11 -52.93
CA PRO A 349 -2.58 54.66 -52.72
C PRO A 349 -2.85 53.16 -53.09
N GLU A 350 -3.77 52.48 -52.38
CA GLU A 350 -5.07 51.90 -52.84
C GLU A 350 -5.03 50.75 -53.86
N ARG A 351 -5.97 49.80 -54.01
CA ARG A 351 -7.09 49.15 -53.29
C ARG A 351 -7.55 48.00 -54.23
N GLY A 352 -8.16 46.96 -53.65
CA GLY A 352 -9.13 46.06 -54.30
C GLY A 352 -8.52 44.88 -55.08
N ALA A 353 -9.18 43.75 -55.30
CA ALA A 353 -10.41 43.14 -54.80
C ALA A 353 -10.39 41.67 -55.30
N GLU A 354 -11.09 40.75 -54.62
CA GLU A 354 -11.52 39.41 -55.10
C GLU A 354 -10.38 38.40 -55.42
N GLU A 355 -10.48 37.07 -55.34
CA GLU A 355 -11.59 36.12 -55.33
C GLU A 355 -11.08 34.76 -54.72
N ARG A 356 -12.05 33.87 -54.48
CA ARG A 356 -12.07 32.45 -54.03
C ARG A 356 -10.90 31.55 -54.53
N VAL A 357 -10.59 30.38 -53.96
CA VAL A 357 -11.37 29.11 -53.92
C VAL A 357 -10.67 28.08 -53.00
N ASP A 358 -11.50 27.25 -52.35
CA ASP A 358 -11.23 26.07 -51.51
C ASP A 358 -10.54 24.85 -52.19
N VAL A 359 -10.35 23.80 -51.37
CA VAL A 359 -10.31 22.34 -51.68
C VAL A 359 -8.89 21.77 -51.78
N ASP A 360 -8.44 20.75 -51.03
CA ASP A 360 -9.05 19.71 -50.17
C ASP A 360 -8.11 19.38 -48.97
#